data_AF-A0A6B1I2Z4-F1
#
_entry.id   AF-A0A6B1I2Z4-F1
#
_cell.length_a   1.000
_cell.length_b   1.000
_cell.length_c   1.000
_cell.angle_alpha   90.00
_cell.angle_beta   90.00
_cell.angle_gamma   90.00
#
_symmetry.space_group_name_H-M   'P 1'
#
loop_
_entity.id
_entity.type
_entity.pdbx_description
1 polymer ?
#
loop_
_entity_poly.entity_id
_entity_poly.type
_entity_poly.pdbx_seq_one_letter_code
_entity_poly.pdbx_strand_id
1 'polypeptide(L)'
;MRFLVPLVCVALAAMAVSSETLTFQGQDAWATWRVPLGLTEVGENGQLQLVKFRKDINAVADAHLFSYESKSRGRTTGGIWEATSNPTDADLIIDGDLQTFWRPDPADAVEDWAIEIDLGRAVLAREIRLVFPDDEDARPFRQFTVYGSTGTRISVQDDLVLLDPLFRTTRPNA
;
A
#
# COMPACT_ATOMS: atom_id res chain seq x y z
N MET A 1 -33.58 18.50 88.62
CA MET A 1 -33.42 17.94 87.27
C MET A 1 -33.30 19.07 86.26
N ARG A 2 -32.13 19.27 85.66
CA ARG A 2 -31.92 20.08 84.45
C ARG A 2 -30.80 19.42 83.64
N PHE A 3 -31.10 19.17 82.37
CA PHE A 3 -30.40 18.26 81.46
C PHE A 3 -29.12 18.89 80.87
N LEU A 4 -28.05 18.09 80.79
CA LEU A 4 -26.84 18.35 79.99
C LEU A 4 -27.08 17.82 78.56
N VAL A 5 -26.90 18.66 77.55
CA VAL A 5 -26.90 18.27 76.13
C VAL A 5 -25.44 18.12 75.68
N PRO A 6 -25.00 16.98 75.13
CA PRO A 6 -23.64 16.86 74.60
C PRO A 6 -23.57 17.40 73.16
N LEU A 7 -22.62 18.28 72.93
CA LEU A 7 -22.24 18.75 71.59
C LEU A 7 -21.39 17.66 70.92
N VAL A 8 -21.89 17.07 69.82
CA VAL A 8 -21.14 16.12 69.01
C VAL A 8 -20.39 16.89 67.92
N CYS A 9 -19.07 17.01 68.08
CA CYS A 9 -18.20 17.55 67.02
C CYS A 9 -17.89 16.44 66.01
N VAL A 10 -18.41 16.55 64.80
CA VAL A 10 -18.03 15.68 63.67
C VAL A 10 -16.73 16.22 63.08
N ALA A 11 -15.63 15.49 63.24
CA ALA A 11 -14.36 15.81 62.61
C ALA A 11 -14.41 15.40 61.12
N LEU A 12 -14.38 16.36 60.22
CA LEU A 12 -14.18 16.12 58.79
C LEU A 12 -12.72 15.73 58.56
N ALA A 13 -12.47 14.47 58.22
CA ALA A 13 -11.15 14.01 57.79
C ALA A 13 -10.89 14.48 56.35
N ALA A 14 -9.93 15.38 56.15
CA ALA A 14 -9.47 15.77 54.83
C ALA A 14 -8.64 14.61 54.23
N MET A 15 -9.16 13.98 53.18
CA MET A 15 -8.40 12.98 52.43
C MET A 15 -7.47 13.68 51.42
N ALA A 16 -6.19 13.35 51.45
CA ALA A 16 -5.24 13.76 50.43
C ALA A 16 -5.50 12.97 49.14
N VAL A 17 -5.82 13.67 48.06
CA VAL A 17 -5.90 13.09 46.71
C VAL A 17 -4.52 13.22 46.07
N SER A 18 -3.93 12.10 45.65
CA SER A 18 -2.75 12.10 44.80
C SER A 18 -3.19 12.03 43.34
N SER A 19 -2.55 12.83 42.48
CA SER A 19 -2.67 12.76 41.03
C SER A 19 -1.28 12.56 40.46
N GLU A 20 -1.12 11.50 39.66
CA GLU A 20 0.08 11.28 38.87
C GLU A 20 -0.17 11.74 37.43
N THR A 21 0.78 12.47 36.85
CA THR A 21 0.77 12.83 35.42
C THR A 21 1.84 12.01 34.72
N LEU A 22 1.40 11.17 33.77
CA LEU A 22 2.29 10.40 32.93
C LEU A 22 2.42 11.12 31.59
N THR A 23 3.58 11.74 31.34
CA THR A 23 3.85 12.49 30.11
C THR A 23 4.89 11.75 29.27
N PHE A 24 4.52 11.39 28.04
CA PHE A 24 5.45 10.86 27.05
C PHE A 24 5.97 12.02 26.19
N GLN A 25 7.28 12.25 26.20
CA GLN A 25 7.91 13.31 25.41
C GLN A 25 9.14 12.77 24.66
N GLY A 26 9.31 13.23 23.42
CA GLY A 26 10.46 12.90 22.58
C GLY A 26 10.33 11.57 21.83
N GLN A 27 11.06 11.47 20.72
CA GLN A 27 11.02 10.31 19.81
C GLN A 27 11.46 9.00 20.49
N ASP A 28 12.42 9.08 21.41
CA ASP A 28 12.96 7.91 22.15
C ASP A 28 11.92 7.22 23.03
N ALA A 29 10.95 7.96 23.59
CA ALA A 29 9.88 7.40 24.40
C ALA A 29 8.95 6.50 23.55
N TRP A 30 8.70 6.90 22.31
CA TRP A 30 7.86 6.19 21.36
C TRP A 30 8.56 4.99 20.71
N ALA A 31 9.89 5.04 20.57
CA ALA A 31 10.68 3.97 19.95
C ALA A 31 10.59 2.61 20.68
N THR A 32 10.18 2.61 21.95
CA THR A 32 10.02 1.38 22.76
C THR A 32 8.67 0.67 22.57
N TRP A 33 7.72 1.30 21.89
CA TRP A 33 6.35 0.80 21.74
C TRP A 33 6.19 -0.04 20.46
N ARG A 34 5.47 -1.17 20.57
CA ARG A 34 5.08 -1.99 19.41
C ARG A 34 3.82 -1.43 18.77
N VAL A 35 3.98 -0.60 17.73
CA VAL A 35 2.87 -0.08 16.91
C VAL A 35 2.54 -1.02 15.74
N PRO A 36 1.27 -1.11 15.31
CA PRO A 36 0.94 -1.74 14.04
C PRO A 36 1.64 -0.97 12.91
N LEU A 37 2.42 -1.70 12.10
CA LEU A 37 3.16 -1.11 10.98
C LEU A 37 2.22 -0.35 10.04
N GLY A 38 2.56 0.90 9.72
CA GLY A 38 1.93 1.68 8.65
C GLY A 38 0.65 2.43 9.01
N LEU A 39 0.17 2.41 10.26
CA LEU A 39 -0.98 3.22 10.69
C LEU A 39 -0.59 4.56 11.31
N THR A 40 0.59 4.62 11.94
CA THR A 40 1.06 5.81 12.64
C THR A 40 2.53 6.07 12.38
N GLU A 41 2.90 7.33 12.26
CA GLU A 41 4.28 7.82 12.16
C GLU A 41 4.58 8.79 13.31
N VAL A 42 5.85 8.87 13.74
CA VAL A 42 6.28 9.88 14.71
C VAL A 42 6.84 11.06 13.93
N GLY A 43 6.14 12.19 14.00
CA GLY A 43 6.57 13.40 13.32
C GLY A 43 7.78 14.06 14.00
N GLU A 44 8.37 15.04 13.32
CA GLU A 44 9.64 15.68 13.74
C GLU A 44 9.61 16.31 15.14
N ASN A 45 8.44 16.69 15.67
CA ASN A 45 8.30 17.24 17.02
C ASN A 45 7.91 16.16 18.06
N GLY A 46 8.04 14.87 17.72
CA GLY A 46 7.70 13.75 18.61
C GLY A 46 6.19 13.49 18.75
N GLN A 47 5.36 14.08 17.89
CA GLN A 47 3.92 13.83 17.85
C GLN A 47 3.60 12.53 17.11
N LEU A 48 2.70 11.72 17.65
CA LEU A 48 2.14 10.57 16.94
C LEU A 48 1.13 11.08 15.89
N GLN A 49 1.38 10.79 14.61
CA GLN A 49 0.51 11.15 13.49
C GLN A 49 -0.08 9.89 12.88
N LEU A 50 -1.29 10.01 12.33
CA LEU A 50 -1.85 8.97 11.47
C LEU A 50 -1.20 9.06 10.10
N VAL A 51 -0.77 7.92 9.57
CA VAL A 51 -0.40 7.82 8.16
C VAL A 51 -1.68 8.06 7.35
N LYS A 52 -1.68 9.13 6.54
CA LYS A 52 -2.84 9.47 5.70
C LYS A 52 -3.04 8.41 4.62
N PHE A 53 -4.06 7.58 4.77
CA PHE A 53 -4.55 6.74 3.68
C PHE A 53 -5.40 7.56 2.72
N ARG A 54 -4.88 7.79 1.51
CA ARG A 54 -5.65 8.37 0.43
C ARG A 54 -6.51 7.27 -0.21
N LYS A 55 -7.76 7.61 -0.51
CA LYS A 55 -8.64 6.79 -1.33
C LYS A 55 -8.67 7.42 -2.73
N ASP A 56 -9.14 6.67 -3.71
CA ASP A 56 -9.41 7.21 -5.06
C ASP A 56 -8.12 7.67 -5.75
N ILE A 57 -7.02 6.93 -5.53
CA ILE A 57 -5.72 7.20 -6.13
C ILE A 57 -5.45 6.27 -7.32
N ASN A 58 -4.64 6.73 -8.26
CA ASN A 58 -3.99 5.84 -9.21
C ASN A 58 -2.81 5.14 -8.50
N ALA A 59 -2.98 3.85 -8.19
CA ALA A 59 -2.00 3.10 -7.40
C ALA A 59 -0.67 2.83 -8.13
N VAL A 60 -0.65 2.88 -9.48
CA VAL A 60 0.58 2.70 -10.24
C VAL A 60 1.44 3.97 -10.26
N ALA A 61 0.80 5.15 -10.21
CA ALA A 61 1.50 6.44 -10.35
C ALA A 61 2.52 6.72 -9.23
N ASP A 62 2.29 6.16 -8.04
CA ASP A 62 3.16 6.32 -6.87
C ASP A 62 3.84 5.01 -6.46
N ALA A 63 3.73 3.93 -7.25
CA ALA A 63 4.35 2.64 -6.93
C ALA A 63 5.87 2.77 -6.66
N HIS A 64 6.54 3.65 -7.42
CA HIS A 64 7.97 3.95 -7.27
C HIS A 64 8.36 4.58 -5.91
N LEU A 65 7.39 5.02 -5.11
CA LEU A 65 7.65 5.55 -3.76
C LEU A 65 7.71 4.44 -2.69
N PHE A 66 7.34 3.22 -3.03
CA PHE A 66 7.27 2.10 -2.11
C PHE A 66 8.34 1.07 -2.42
N SER A 67 9.01 0.60 -1.38
CA SER A 67 10.13 -0.34 -1.49
C SER A 67 10.04 -1.42 -0.42
N TYR A 68 10.48 -2.62 -0.75
CA TYR A 68 10.56 -3.74 0.18
C TYR A 68 11.79 -4.60 -0.10
N GLU A 69 12.14 -5.47 0.85
CA GLU A 69 13.20 -6.46 0.66
C GLU A 69 12.62 -7.67 -0.07
N SER A 70 12.93 -7.77 -1.36
CA SER A 70 12.68 -8.93 -2.20
C SER A 70 13.67 -10.05 -1.86
N LYS A 71 13.24 -11.30 -2.03
CA LYS A 71 14.07 -12.48 -1.75
C LYS A 71 15.15 -12.71 -2.80
N SER A 72 14.88 -12.39 -4.07
CA SER A 72 15.78 -12.64 -5.19
C SER A 72 16.52 -11.40 -5.70
N ARG A 73 15.93 -10.20 -5.59
CA ARG A 73 16.47 -8.93 -6.13
C ARG A 73 17.00 -7.98 -5.06
N GLY A 74 16.89 -8.33 -3.78
CA GLY A 74 17.28 -7.47 -2.66
C GLY A 74 16.30 -6.33 -2.45
N ARG A 75 16.78 -5.12 -2.13
CA ARG A 75 15.90 -3.97 -1.95
C ARG A 75 15.29 -3.56 -3.29
N THR A 76 14.00 -3.81 -3.47
CA THR A 76 13.24 -3.50 -4.69
C THR A 76 12.26 -2.36 -4.44
N THR A 77 12.01 -1.60 -5.49
CA THR A 77 11.02 -0.52 -5.52
C THR A 77 9.90 -0.91 -6.48
N GLY A 78 8.65 -0.55 -6.16
CA GLY A 78 7.50 -0.80 -7.04
C GLY A 78 7.64 -0.08 -8.39
N GLY A 79 6.93 -0.59 -9.40
CA GLY A 79 7.01 -0.17 -10.80
C GLY A 79 6.86 -1.37 -11.72
N ILE A 80 7.55 -1.34 -12.87
CA ILE A 80 7.63 -2.50 -13.76
C ILE A 80 8.45 -3.60 -13.08
N TRP A 81 7.82 -4.74 -12.83
CA TRP A 81 8.50 -5.91 -12.27
C TRP A 81 9.18 -6.72 -13.37
N GLU A 82 8.47 -6.94 -14.48
CA GLU A 82 8.93 -7.68 -15.64
C GLU A 82 8.17 -7.25 -16.89
N ALA A 83 8.87 -7.21 -18.02
CA ALA A 83 8.30 -7.04 -19.35
C ALA A 83 9.04 -8.00 -20.28
N THR A 84 8.40 -9.09 -20.65
CA THR A 84 9.06 -10.17 -21.41
C THR A 84 9.24 -9.80 -22.88
N SER A 85 8.39 -8.90 -23.38
CA SER A 85 8.49 -8.33 -24.73
C SER A 85 8.61 -6.81 -24.67
N ASN A 86 9.48 -6.24 -25.52
CA ASN A 86 9.82 -4.81 -25.57
C ASN A 86 9.96 -4.14 -24.18
N PRO A 87 10.98 -4.51 -23.37
CA PRO A 87 11.16 -3.92 -22.04
C PRO A 87 11.57 -2.45 -22.08
N THR A 88 12.03 -1.93 -23.23
CA THR A 88 12.47 -0.53 -23.36
C THR A 88 11.32 0.45 -23.16
N ASP A 89 10.12 0.08 -23.61
CA ASP A 89 8.92 0.93 -23.53
C ASP A 89 8.02 0.58 -22.34
N ALA A 90 8.43 -0.35 -21.47
CA ALA A 90 7.54 -0.88 -20.42
C ALA A 90 7.07 0.19 -19.43
N ASP A 91 7.93 1.14 -19.07
CA ASP A 91 7.59 2.24 -18.15
C ASP A 91 6.49 3.16 -18.70
N LEU A 92 6.28 3.21 -20.02
CA LEU A 92 5.23 4.01 -20.65
C LEU A 92 3.82 3.57 -20.24
N ILE A 93 3.62 2.35 -19.73
CA ILE A 93 2.30 1.89 -19.27
C ILE A 93 1.89 2.51 -17.91
N ILE A 94 2.85 3.07 -17.16
CA ILE A 94 2.63 3.63 -15.82
C ILE A 94 3.08 5.11 -15.69
N ASP A 95 3.52 5.74 -16.78
CA ASP A 95 4.05 7.11 -16.79
C ASP A 95 2.97 8.21 -16.59
N GLY A 96 1.70 7.85 -16.79
CA GLY A 96 0.55 8.74 -16.64
C GLY A 96 0.22 9.58 -17.87
N ASP A 97 0.93 9.41 -18.99
CA ASP A 97 0.61 10.02 -20.27
C ASP A 97 -0.23 9.06 -21.11
N LEU A 98 -1.40 9.51 -21.57
CA LEU A 98 -2.31 8.70 -22.39
C LEU A 98 -1.95 8.72 -23.88
N GLN A 99 -0.89 9.41 -24.26
CA GLN A 99 -0.38 9.47 -25.63
C GLN A 99 0.87 8.59 -25.84
N THR A 100 1.47 8.09 -24.76
CA THR A 100 2.53 7.09 -24.79
C THR A 100 1.93 5.71 -24.51
N PHE A 101 2.59 4.66 -24.99
CA PHE A 101 2.13 3.29 -24.79
C PHE A 101 3.28 2.30 -24.91
N TRP A 102 3.20 1.21 -24.16
CA TRP A 102 3.98 0.02 -24.45
C TRP A 102 3.33 -0.78 -25.58
N ARG A 103 4.17 -1.38 -26.43
CA ARG A 103 3.76 -2.35 -27.45
C ARG A 103 4.77 -3.50 -27.48
N PRO A 104 4.34 -4.77 -27.50
CA PRO A 104 5.26 -5.89 -27.61
C PRO A 104 5.98 -5.88 -28.96
N ASP A 105 7.17 -6.48 -29.02
CA ASP A 105 7.86 -6.74 -30.28
C ASP A 105 7.05 -7.78 -31.08
N PRO A 106 6.63 -7.47 -32.32
CA PRO A 106 5.90 -8.42 -33.15
C PRO A 106 6.69 -9.68 -33.52
N ALA A 107 8.01 -9.70 -33.32
CA ALA A 107 8.86 -10.87 -33.52
C ALA A 107 8.88 -11.83 -32.33
N ASP A 108 8.47 -11.39 -31.14
CA ASP A 108 8.41 -12.23 -29.95
C ASP A 108 7.22 -13.19 -30.00
N ALA A 109 7.34 -14.33 -29.32
CA ALA A 109 6.23 -15.27 -29.21
C ALA A 109 5.07 -14.62 -28.43
N VAL A 110 3.82 -14.97 -28.77
CA VAL A 110 2.63 -14.33 -28.19
C VAL A 110 2.54 -14.54 -26.68
N GLU A 111 3.05 -15.67 -26.19
CA GLU A 111 3.18 -15.98 -24.77
C GLU A 111 4.11 -15.01 -24.00
N ASP A 112 5.03 -14.34 -24.70
CA ASP A 112 5.96 -13.36 -24.13
C ASP A 112 5.37 -11.93 -24.15
N TRP A 113 4.18 -11.74 -24.72
CA TRP A 113 3.50 -10.44 -24.76
C TRP A 113 2.83 -10.15 -23.40
N ALA A 114 3.67 -9.99 -22.36
CA ALA A 114 3.26 -9.81 -20.98
C ALA A 114 4.07 -8.71 -20.29
N ILE A 115 3.38 -7.96 -19.43
CA ILE A 115 3.97 -7.03 -18.46
C ILE A 115 3.42 -7.36 -17.08
N GLU A 116 4.30 -7.37 -16.08
CA GLU A 116 3.98 -7.41 -14.67
C GLU A 116 4.31 -6.08 -14.01
N ILE A 117 3.33 -5.53 -13.26
CA ILE A 117 3.48 -4.30 -12.49
C ILE A 117 3.43 -4.67 -11.01
N ASP A 118 4.49 -4.32 -10.29
CA ASP A 118 4.56 -4.43 -8.84
C ASP A 118 4.22 -3.08 -8.20
N LEU A 119 3.18 -3.05 -7.36
CA LEU A 119 2.75 -1.82 -6.71
C LEU A 119 3.62 -1.42 -5.51
N GLY A 120 4.58 -2.27 -5.13
CA GLY A 120 5.47 -2.10 -3.97
C GLY A 120 4.76 -2.20 -2.61
N ARG A 121 3.44 -2.40 -2.61
CA ARG A 121 2.57 -2.46 -1.44
C ARG A 121 1.25 -3.16 -1.74
N ALA A 122 0.59 -3.65 -0.69
CA ALA A 122 -0.80 -4.07 -0.82
C ALA A 122 -1.72 -2.85 -0.98
N VAL A 123 -2.62 -2.90 -1.96
CA VAL A 123 -3.64 -1.87 -2.19
C VAL A 123 -5.03 -2.48 -2.21
N LEU A 124 -6.01 -1.73 -1.73
CA LEU A 124 -7.42 -2.07 -1.93
C LEU A 124 -7.89 -1.44 -3.25
N ALA A 125 -7.62 -2.12 -4.36
CA ALA A 125 -8.06 -1.69 -5.69
C ALA A 125 -9.58 -1.88 -5.86
N ARG A 126 -10.26 -0.87 -6.39
CA ARG A 126 -11.71 -0.92 -6.72
C ARG A 126 -12.00 -1.12 -8.20
N GLU A 127 -11.03 -0.75 -9.03
CA GLU A 127 -11.13 -0.68 -10.49
C GLU A 127 -9.72 -0.90 -11.02
N ILE A 128 -9.60 -1.70 -12.07
CA ILE A 128 -8.42 -1.75 -12.93
C ILE A 128 -8.86 -1.16 -14.25
N ARG A 129 -8.23 -0.05 -14.66
CA ARG A 129 -8.51 0.61 -15.93
C ARG A 129 -7.38 0.33 -16.89
N LEU A 130 -7.70 -0.34 -17.99
CA LEU A 130 -6.80 -0.51 -19.12
C LEU A 130 -7.21 0.49 -20.19
N VAL A 131 -6.28 1.33 -20.60
CA VAL A 131 -6.46 2.28 -21.70
C VAL A 131 -5.57 1.82 -22.84
N PHE A 132 -6.18 1.51 -23.98
CA PHE A 132 -5.47 1.11 -25.17
C PHE A 132 -5.45 2.28 -26.16
N PRO A 133 -4.35 2.51 -26.88
CA PRO A 133 -4.37 3.38 -28.05
C PRO A 133 -5.31 2.79 -29.11
N ASP A 134 -5.96 3.67 -29.87
CA ASP A 134 -6.79 3.29 -31.02
C ASP A 134 -6.62 4.31 -32.14
N ASP A 135 -5.47 4.25 -32.80
CA ASP A 135 -5.07 5.12 -33.90
C ASP A 135 -4.33 4.31 -34.98
N GLU A 136 -3.86 4.94 -36.06
CA GLU A 136 -3.23 4.22 -37.18
C GLU A 136 -1.98 3.42 -36.76
N ASP A 137 -1.28 3.84 -35.70
CA ASP A 137 0.00 3.28 -35.26
C ASP A 137 -0.16 2.18 -34.20
N ALA A 138 -1.27 2.18 -33.45
CA ALA A 138 -1.55 1.16 -32.45
C ALA A 138 -3.04 0.88 -32.27
N ARG A 139 -3.36 -0.41 -32.06
CA ARG A 139 -4.72 -0.92 -31.84
C ARG A 139 -4.80 -1.68 -30.52
N PRO A 140 -5.98 -1.75 -29.88
CA PRO A 140 -6.17 -2.59 -28.71
C PRO A 140 -5.92 -4.07 -29.00
N PHE A 141 -5.44 -4.80 -27.99
CA PHE A 141 -5.36 -6.26 -28.10
C PHE A 141 -6.75 -6.85 -28.33
N ARG A 142 -6.85 -7.73 -29.33
CA ARG A 142 -8.09 -8.46 -29.61
C ARG A 142 -8.43 -9.38 -28.45
N GLN A 143 -7.44 -10.00 -27.81
CA GLN A 143 -7.65 -10.84 -26.63
C GLN A 143 -6.56 -10.60 -25.62
N PHE A 144 -6.94 -10.59 -24.34
CA PHE A 144 -6.00 -10.46 -23.23
C PHE A 144 -6.59 -11.07 -21.96
N THR A 145 -5.72 -11.34 -20.98
CA THR A 145 -6.10 -11.75 -19.64
C THR A 145 -5.43 -10.79 -18.66
N VAL A 146 -6.16 -10.37 -17.64
CA VAL A 146 -5.64 -9.62 -16.50
C VAL A 146 -5.51 -10.58 -15.33
N TYR A 147 -4.33 -10.61 -14.73
CA TYR A 147 -4.07 -11.34 -13.50
C TYR A 147 -3.84 -10.37 -12.36
N GLY A 148 -3.99 -10.84 -11.12
CA GLY A 148 -3.62 -10.10 -9.93
C GLY A 148 -3.13 -11.03 -8.84
N SER A 149 -2.35 -10.46 -7.92
CA SER A 149 -1.88 -11.16 -6.74
C SER A 149 -2.10 -10.30 -5.49
N THR A 150 -2.44 -10.95 -4.39
CA THR A 150 -2.40 -10.34 -3.05
C THR A 150 -1.01 -10.42 -2.41
N GLY A 151 0.01 -10.82 -3.18
CA GLY A 151 1.35 -11.11 -2.67
C GLY A 151 1.48 -12.50 -2.04
N THR A 152 0.50 -13.38 -2.25
CA THR A 152 0.58 -14.78 -1.79
C THR A 152 1.69 -15.48 -2.56
N ARG A 153 2.74 -15.88 -1.84
CA ARG A 153 3.90 -16.53 -2.45
C ARG A 153 3.70 -18.04 -2.60
N ILE A 154 4.11 -18.56 -3.76
CA ILE A 154 4.14 -20.00 -4.04
C ILE A 154 5.43 -20.62 -3.47
N SER A 155 6.53 -19.87 -3.50
CA SER A 155 7.84 -20.25 -2.93
C SER A 155 8.23 -19.31 -1.80
N VAL A 156 8.81 -19.84 -0.73
CA VAL A 156 9.36 -19.02 0.37
C VAL A 156 10.75 -18.48 0.02
N GLN A 157 11.43 -19.12 -0.93
CA GLN A 157 12.80 -18.81 -1.33
C GLN A 157 12.87 -17.85 -2.52
N ASP A 158 11.86 -17.87 -3.39
CA ASP A 158 11.80 -17.05 -4.60
C ASP A 158 10.70 -15.99 -4.51
N ASP A 159 10.83 -14.89 -5.24
CA ASP A 159 9.74 -13.92 -5.42
C ASP A 159 8.73 -14.41 -6.46
N LEU A 160 8.26 -15.65 -6.29
CA LEU A 160 7.22 -16.24 -7.12
C LEU A 160 5.86 -16.06 -6.43
N VAL A 161 5.03 -15.20 -7.01
CA VAL A 161 3.67 -14.95 -6.53
C VAL A 161 2.64 -15.77 -7.30
N LEU A 162 1.56 -16.14 -6.61
CA LEU A 162 0.40 -16.70 -7.29
C LEU A 162 -0.35 -15.56 -7.98
N LEU A 163 -0.49 -15.69 -9.30
CA LEU A 163 -1.29 -14.82 -10.16
C LEU A 163 -2.64 -15.48 -10.43
N ASP A 164 -3.70 -14.87 -9.93
CA ASP A 164 -5.08 -15.31 -10.16
C ASP A 164 -5.71 -14.52 -11.29
N PRO A 165 -6.45 -15.16 -12.22
CA PRO A 165 -7.12 -14.45 -13.30
C PRO A 165 -8.24 -13.57 -12.74
N LEU A 166 -8.17 -12.27 -12.98
CA LEU A 166 -9.19 -11.28 -12.63
C LEU A 166 -10.16 -11.04 -13.77
N PHE A 167 -9.67 -11.07 -15.01
CA PHE A 167 -10.46 -10.86 -16.21
C PHE A 167 -9.85 -11.59 -17.40
N ARG A 168 -10.70 -12.08 -18.31
CA ARG A 168 -10.25 -12.64 -19.59
C ARG A 168 -11.27 -12.33 -20.68
N THR A 169 -10.80 -11.90 -21.85
CA THR A 169 -11.63 -11.85 -23.06
C THR A 169 -11.98 -13.26 -23.53
N THR A 170 -13.27 -13.57 -23.67
CA THR A 170 -13.74 -14.90 -24.15
C THR A 170 -13.89 -14.99 -25.66
N ARG A 171 -13.84 -13.85 -26.36
CA ARG A 171 -13.81 -13.72 -27.83
C ARG A 171 -12.93 -12.51 -28.19
N PRO A 172 -12.46 -12.42 -29.45
CA PRO A 172 -11.80 -11.21 -29.94
C PRO A 172 -12.68 -9.97 -29.72
N ASN A 173 -12.09 -8.92 -29.17
CA ASN A 173 -12.67 -7.57 -29.15
C ASN A 173 -12.84 -7.08 -30.59
N ALA A 174 -13.95 -6.38 -30.85
CA ALA A 174 -14.36 -5.90 -32.17
C ALA A 174 -13.52 -4.70 -32.62
#